data_AF-A0A920RDS5-F1
#
_entry.id   AF-A0A920RDS5-F1
#
_cell.length_a   1.000
_cell.length_b   1.000
_cell.length_c   1.000
_cell.angle_alpha   90.00
_cell.angle_beta   90.00
_cell.angle_gamma   90.00
#
_symmetry.space_group_name_H-M   'P 1'
#
loop_
_entity.id
_entity.type
_entity.pdbx_description
1 polymer ?
#
loop_
_entity_poly.entity_id
_entity_poly.type
_entity_poly.pdbx_seq_one_letter_code
_entity_poly.pdbx_strand_id
1 'polypeptide(L)' 'MVEGFRRAGRDLTRDTYIAAIETLRDFDNNISAGRVTITPEQHVGISDMYFNGLDNDGNEVIFKAWGQTLH' A
#
# COMPACT_ATOMS: atom_id res chain seq x y z
N MET A 1 -1.31 8.43 4.38
CA MET A 1 -1.77 9.72 4.92
C MET A 1 -0.61 10.60 5.40
N VAL A 2 0.13 10.22 6.45
CA VAL A 2 1.24 11.04 6.98
C VAL A 2 2.27 11.42 5.92
N GLU A 3 2.66 10.47 5.05
CA GLU A 3 3.55 10.74 3.93
C GLU A 3 2.98 11.79 2.96
N GLY A 4 1.67 11.78 2.72
CA GLY A 4 1.01 12.79 1.88
C GLY A 4 1.09 14.20 2.49
N PHE A 5 0.91 14.33 3.80
CA PHE A 5 1.11 15.60 4.50
C PHE A 5 2.56 16.06 4.45
N ARG A 6 3.51 15.15 4.66
CA ARG A 6 4.95 15.44 4.56
C ARG A 6 5.31 15.99 3.19
N ARG A 7 4.75 15.42 2.11
CA ARG A 7 4.97 15.86 0.72
C ARG A 7 4.25 17.15 0.37
N ALA A 8 3.01 17.35 0.85
CA ALA A 8 2.25 18.58 0.62
C ALA A 8 2.92 19.80 1.28
N GLY A 9 3.67 19.59 2.37
CA GLY A 9 4.42 20.64 3.02
C GLY A 9 3.54 21.60 3.82
N ARG A 10 4.04 22.83 4.03
CA ARG A 10 3.44 23.78 4.98
C ARG A 10 2.13 24.40 4.51
N ASP A 11 1.92 24.50 3.21
CA ASP A 11 0.67 25.01 2.62
C ASP A 11 -0.31 23.85 2.37
N LEU A 12 -0.75 23.25 3.49
CA LEU A 12 -1.61 22.07 3.46
C LEU A 12 -3.06 22.48 3.17
N THR A 13 -3.54 22.11 1.99
CA THR A 13 -4.94 22.19 1.58
C THR A 13 -5.38 20.81 1.07
N ARG A 14 -6.67 20.66 0.79
CA ARG A 14 -7.19 19.44 0.15
C ARG A 14 -6.49 19.18 -1.18
N ASP A 15 -6.31 20.21 -1.99
CA ASP A 15 -5.77 20.06 -3.35
C ASP A 15 -4.26 19.82 -3.32
N THR A 16 -3.52 20.47 -2.41
CA THR A 16 -2.08 20.17 -2.25
C THR A 16 -1.84 18.79 -1.68
N TYR A 17 -2.72 18.28 -0.81
CA TYR A 17 -2.67 16.89 -0.35
C TYR A 17 -2.93 15.88 -1.48
N ILE A 18 -3.97 16.08 -2.29
CA ILE A 18 -4.29 15.19 -3.42
C ILE A 18 -3.12 15.16 -4.41
N ALA A 19 -2.63 16.33 -4.83
CA ALA A 19 -1.49 16.42 -5.72
C ALA A 19 -0.25 15.72 -5.12
N ALA A 20 -0.02 15.84 -3.81
CA ALA A 20 1.09 15.19 -3.13
C ALA A 20 0.99 13.66 -3.11
N ILE A 21 -0.19 13.09 -2.80
CA ILE A 21 -0.35 11.62 -2.79
C ILE A 21 -0.28 11.02 -4.20
N GLU A 22 -0.70 11.76 -5.24
CA GLU A 22 -0.56 11.36 -6.65
C GLU A 22 0.89 11.35 -7.16
N THR A 23 1.86 11.79 -6.33
CA THR A 23 3.30 11.61 -6.57
C THR A 23 3.88 10.33 -5.99
N LEU A 24 3.10 9.51 -5.29
CA LEU A 24 3.60 8.26 -4.71
C LEU A 24 3.96 7.29 -5.83
N ARG A 25 5.23 6.89 -5.86
CA ARG A 25 5.77 5.88 -6.77
C ARG A 25 6.53 4.89 -5.93
N ASP A 26 6.12 3.63 -6.02
CA ASP A 26 6.79 2.51 -5.35
C ASP A 26 7.13 2.82 -3.87
N PHE A 27 6.17 3.41 -3.15
CA PHE A 27 6.40 3.89 -1.80
C PHE A 27 6.31 2.73 -0.80
N ASP A 28 7.36 2.59 0.02
CA ASP A 28 7.36 1.65 1.13
C ASP A 28 6.46 2.13 2.26
N ASN A 29 5.40 1.37 2.53
CA ASN A 29 4.44 1.68 3.60
C ASN A 29 4.81 0.99 4.92
N ASN A 30 5.93 0.25 4.98
CA ASN A 30 6.41 -0.51 6.15
C ASN A 30 5.35 -1.48 6.74
N ILE A 31 4.42 -1.97 5.92
CA ILE A 31 3.47 -3.02 6.29
C ILE A 31 3.63 -4.21 5.35
N SER A 32 3.16 -5.38 5.78
CA SER A 32 3.07 -6.57 4.93
C SER A 32 1.97 -6.40 3.88
N ALA A 33 2.19 -5.53 2.90
CA ALA A 33 1.36 -5.27 1.73
C ALA A 33 2.25 -4.87 0.54
N GLY A 34 1.67 -4.81 -0.66
CA GLY A 34 2.38 -4.26 -1.82
C GLY A 34 2.81 -2.80 -1.60
N ARG A 35 3.85 -2.40 -2.34
CA ARG A 35 4.34 -1.01 -2.36
C ARG A 35 3.30 -0.09 -2.99
N VAL A 36 3.23 1.16 -2.53
CA VAL A 36 2.13 2.07 -2.87
C VAL A 36 2.48 2.93 -4.09
N THR A 37 1.66 2.85 -5.14
CA THR A 37 1.72 3.76 -6.30
C THR A 37 0.35 4.36 -6.57
N ILE A 38 0.26 5.69 -6.44
CA ILE A 38 -0.95 6.47 -6.73
C ILE A 38 -0.59 7.52 -7.78
N THR A 39 -1.36 7.62 -8.85
CA THR A 39 -1.22 8.61 -9.93
C THR A 39 -2.57 9.29 -10.17
N PRO A 40 -2.65 10.38 -10.95
CA PRO A 40 -3.93 10.99 -11.31
C PRO A 40 -4.90 10.02 -12.02
N GLU A 41 -4.36 9.02 -12.72
CA GLU A 41 -5.10 7.99 -13.46
C GLU A 41 -5.32 6.70 -12.64
N GLN A 42 -4.53 6.48 -11.58
CA GLN A 42 -4.59 5.29 -10.73
C GLN A 42 -4.75 5.67 -9.25
N HIS A 43 -5.98 5.56 -8.74
CA HIS A 43 -6.32 5.86 -7.34
C HIS A 43 -6.36 4.62 -6.43
N VAL A 44 -6.17 3.41 -6.99
CA VAL A 44 -5.93 2.19 -6.21
C VAL A 44 -4.43 2.03 -6.02
N GLY A 45 -3.96 2.27 -4.79
CA GLY A 45 -2.53 2.39 -4.49
C GLY A 45 -1.75 1.09 -4.44
N ILE A 46 -2.42 -0.05 -4.22
CA ILE A 46 -1.80 -1.36 -4.02
C ILE A 46 -2.50 -2.35 -4.94
N SER A 47 -1.74 -3.03 -5.80
CA SER A 47 -2.24 -4.09 -6.69
C SER A 47 -2.09 -5.49 -6.10
N ASP A 48 -1.16 -5.66 -5.16
CA ASP A 48 -0.76 -6.96 -4.65
C ASP A 48 -1.23 -7.11 -3.19
N MET A 49 -1.96 -8.19 -2.92
CA MET A 49 -2.47 -8.49 -1.58
C MET A 49 -1.78 -9.72 -0.99
N TYR A 50 -1.48 -9.64 0.30
CA TYR A 50 -1.14 -10.79 1.12
C TYR A 50 -2.33 -11.17 2.00
N PHE A 51 -2.54 -12.45 2.21
CA PHE A 51 -3.65 -12.97 3.01
C PHE A 51 -3.11 -13.69 4.23
N ASN A 52 -3.58 -13.33 5.42
CA ASN A 52 -3.35 -14.14 6.61
C ASN A 52 -4.41 -15.25 6.63
N GLY A 53 -3.99 -16.49 6.86
CA GLY A 53 -4.90 -17.62 6.92
C GLY A 53 -4.24 -18.81 7.61
N LEU A 54 -4.93 -19.96 7.55
CA LEU A 54 -4.40 -21.22 8.06
C LEU A 54 -3.97 -22.11 6.90
N ASP A 55 -2.83 -22.77 7.04
CA ASP A 55 -2.44 -23.86 6.14
C ASP A 55 -3.26 -25.14 6.40
N ASN A 56 -2.96 -26.22 5.67
CA ASN A 56 -3.67 -27.50 5.82
C ASN A 56 -3.45 -28.16 7.19
N ASP A 57 -2.39 -27.78 7.90
CA ASP A 57 -2.03 -28.30 9.22
C ASP A 57 -2.59 -27.39 10.34
N GLY A 58 -3.27 -26.30 9.98
CA GLY A 58 -3.87 -25.34 10.91
C GLY A 58 -2.90 -24.28 11.43
N ASN A 59 -1.70 -24.13 10.85
CA ASN A 59 -0.75 -23.09 11.25
C ASN A 59 -1.10 -21.76 10.59
N GLU A 60 -0.90 -20.66 11.31
CA GLU A 60 -1.03 -19.32 10.74
C GLU A 60 0.11 -19.06 9.74
N VAL A 61 -0.28 -18.71 8.51
CA VAL A 61 0.65 -18.40 7.42
C VAL A 61 0.16 -17.19 6.63
N ILE A 62 1.10 -16.55 5.94
CA ILE A 62 0.81 -15.48 4.99
C ILE A 62 0.84 -16.06 3.58
N PHE A 63 -0.21 -15.85 2.79
CA PHE A 63 -0.30 -16.26 1.39
C PHE A 63 -0.03 -15.08 0.47
N LYS A 64 0.77 -15.31 -0.59
CA LYS A 64 1.00 -14.35 -1.69
C LYS A 64 0.10 -14.58 -2.90
N ALA A 65 -0.48 -15.78 -3.00
CA ALA A 65 -1.48 -16.16 -3.97
C ALA A 65 -2.23 -17.39 -3.43
N TRP A 66 -3.32 -17.79 -4.09
CA TRP A 66 -4.04 -19.00 -3.73
C TRP A 66 -3.12 -20.23 -3.70
N GLY A 67 -3.04 -20.87 -2.53
CA GLY A 67 -2.19 -22.05 -2.33
C GLY A 67 -0.67 -21.76 -2.34
N GLN A 68 -0.24 -20.49 -2.33
CA GLN A 68 1.17 -20.12 -2.28
C GLN A 68 1.46 -19.31 -1.02
N THR A 69 2.22 -19.88 -0.09
CA THR A 69 2.71 -19.15 1.08
C THR A 69 3.82 -18.18 0.69
N LEU A 70 3.91 -17.08 1.44
CA LEU A 70 4.96 -16.08 1.30
C LEU A 70 6.27 -16.61 1.91
N HIS A 71 6.19 -17.47 2.94
CA HIS A 71 7.27 -18.18 3.61
C HIS A 71 6.79 -19.54 4.14
#